data_AF-A0AAU3AEY4-F1
#
_entry.id   AF-A0AAU3AEY4-F1
#
_cell.length_a   1.000
_cell.length_b   1.000
_cell.length_c   1.000
_cell.angle_alpha   90.00
_cell.angle_beta   90.00
_cell.angle_gamma   90.00
#
_symmetry.space_group_name_H-M   'P 1'
#
loop_
_entity.id
_entity.type
_entity.pdbx_description
1 polymer ?
#
loop_
_entity_poly.entity_id
_entity_poly.type
_entity_poly.pdbx_seq_one_letter_code
_entity_poly.pdbx_strand_id
1 'polypeptide(L)'
;MTDTKYWTSAPDRIVRGSMGLCHLTVAQSPFNVDARSLPSQDPSRARAFAESFEGIEEVLEDLGPRSVQTPLPSAVRADLDIVHAAAWGGMLSIVNPAFATDGNDEPLRSAAGALRKRFPDARIVGRVAYHGGMEHTEDIVWLPDGAMFHASGWPGDEPFVVSGDPEAVIASLDLKSWMLDNAGVDLNEALNEIEWSRLAGLALGHSDPWGWEEMQATAFRVRHSEDAVRDMEDLYFI
;
A
#
# COMPACT_ATOMS: atom_id res chain seq x y z
N MET A 1 -25.99 -14.47 -6.01
CA MET A 1 -25.78 -13.08 -6.44
C MET A 1 -25.04 -12.40 -5.31
N THR A 2 -23.72 -12.22 -5.46
CA THR A 2 -22.89 -11.43 -4.55
C THR A 2 -23.33 -9.98 -4.67
N ASP A 3 -23.88 -9.43 -3.59
CA ASP A 3 -24.51 -8.12 -3.53
C ASP A 3 -23.43 -7.03 -3.60
N THR A 4 -23.13 -6.55 -4.81
CA THR A 4 -22.23 -5.41 -5.09
C THR A 4 -22.97 -4.10 -4.87
N LYS A 5 -23.54 -3.94 -3.67
CA LYS A 5 -24.65 -3.00 -3.39
C LYS A 5 -24.40 -1.55 -3.82
N TYR A 6 -23.15 -1.08 -3.79
CA TYR A 6 -22.82 0.33 -4.09
C TYR A 6 -22.27 0.58 -5.49
N TRP A 7 -21.72 -0.43 -6.18
CA TRP A 7 -21.19 -0.24 -7.52
C TRP A 7 -22.32 0.11 -8.50
N THR A 8 -22.18 1.18 -9.26
CA THR A 8 -23.10 1.51 -10.37
C THR A 8 -22.66 0.86 -11.68
N SER A 9 -21.37 0.58 -11.79
CA SER A 9 -20.72 -0.07 -12.93
C SER A 9 -20.95 -1.59 -12.94
N ALA A 10 -21.16 -2.14 -14.15
CA ALA A 10 -21.34 -3.57 -14.33
C ALA A 10 -20.06 -4.37 -13.98
N PRO A 11 -20.18 -5.63 -13.51
CA PRO A 11 -19.04 -6.49 -13.18
C PRO A 11 -17.94 -6.60 -14.23
N ASP A 12 -18.32 -6.61 -15.50
CA ASP A 12 -17.47 -6.76 -16.68
C ASP A 12 -17.05 -5.42 -17.32
N ARG A 13 -17.41 -4.27 -16.71
CA ARG A 13 -16.94 -2.97 -17.18
C ARG A 13 -15.41 -2.93 -17.14
N ILE A 14 -14.81 -2.55 -18.26
CA ILE A 14 -13.36 -2.44 -18.41
C ILE A 14 -12.84 -1.31 -17.52
N VAL A 15 -11.81 -1.61 -16.73
CA VAL A 15 -11.08 -0.64 -15.91
C VAL A 15 -10.14 0.17 -16.81
N ARG A 16 -10.08 1.49 -16.59
CA ARG A 16 -9.12 2.38 -17.22
C ARG A 16 -7.87 2.52 -16.35
N GLY A 17 -6.76 2.85 -17.00
CA GLY A 17 -5.46 2.95 -16.36
C GLY A 17 -4.82 1.60 -16.07
N SER A 18 -3.70 1.64 -15.35
CA SER A 18 -3.02 0.44 -14.84
C SER A 18 -2.60 0.65 -13.40
N MET A 19 -2.85 -0.35 -12.58
CA MET A 19 -2.43 -0.37 -11.18
C MET A 19 -0.97 -0.82 -11.08
N GLY A 20 -0.15 -0.04 -10.38
CA GLY A 20 1.22 -0.38 -10.02
C GLY A 20 1.26 -1.02 -8.64
N LEU A 21 1.56 -0.21 -7.62
CA LEU A 21 1.61 -0.62 -6.22
C LEU A 21 0.37 -0.12 -5.49
N CYS A 22 -0.14 -0.90 -4.53
CA CYS A 22 -1.14 -0.45 -3.57
C CYS A 22 -0.88 -1.06 -2.19
N HIS A 23 0.38 -1.03 -1.74
CA HIS A 23 0.84 -1.76 -0.56
C HIS A 23 0.70 -0.92 0.70
N LEU A 24 0.27 -1.56 1.79
CA LEU A 24 0.38 -1.02 3.14
C LEU A 24 0.82 -2.13 4.10
N THR A 25 1.91 -1.89 4.81
CA THR A 25 2.57 -2.87 5.70
C THR A 25 2.73 -2.30 7.10
N VAL A 26 2.44 -3.12 8.11
CA VAL A 26 2.68 -2.90 9.53
C VAL A 26 3.66 -3.95 10.00
N ALA A 27 4.86 -3.52 10.39
CA ALA A 27 5.88 -4.37 10.96
C ALA A 27 6.03 -4.07 12.46
N GLN A 28 5.91 -5.09 13.30
CA GLN A 28 6.24 -5.00 14.73
C GLN A 28 7.69 -5.40 14.97
N SER A 29 8.26 -4.96 16.10
CA SER A 29 9.61 -5.36 16.51
C SER A 29 9.72 -6.89 16.65
N PRO A 30 10.87 -7.51 16.27
CA PRO A 30 12.10 -6.89 15.76
C PRO A 30 12.04 -6.47 14.29
N PHE A 31 12.58 -5.29 13.95
CA PHE A 31 12.50 -4.72 12.60
C PHE A 31 13.60 -5.17 11.62
N ASN A 32 14.66 -5.81 12.13
CA ASN A 32 15.81 -6.25 11.35
C ASN A 32 15.75 -7.78 11.17
N VAL A 33 14.66 -8.26 10.56
CA VAL A 33 14.44 -9.67 10.28
C VAL A 33 14.45 -9.88 8.77
N ASP A 34 15.06 -10.96 8.31
CA ASP A 34 14.92 -11.32 6.90
C ASP A 34 13.47 -11.74 6.66
N ALA A 35 12.78 -11.14 5.69
CA ALA A 35 11.40 -11.47 5.38
C ALA A 35 11.20 -12.99 5.14
N ARG A 36 12.19 -13.65 4.54
CA ARG A 36 12.17 -15.10 4.24
C ARG A 36 12.28 -15.97 5.49
N SER A 37 12.68 -15.39 6.62
CA SER A 37 12.73 -16.05 7.93
C SER A 37 11.45 -15.88 8.74
N LEU A 38 10.50 -15.07 8.27
CA LEU A 38 9.23 -14.88 8.94
C LEU A 38 8.42 -16.18 8.95
N PRO A 39 7.52 -16.34 9.94
CA PRO A 39 6.59 -17.47 9.95
C PRO A 39 5.77 -17.54 8.65
N SER A 40 5.33 -18.75 8.32
CA SER A 40 4.40 -18.96 7.21
C SER A 40 3.17 -18.08 7.35
N GLN A 41 2.65 -17.62 6.23
CA GLN A 41 1.40 -16.89 6.09
C GLN A 41 0.28 -17.52 6.94
N ASP A 42 -0.42 -16.70 7.73
CA ASP A 42 -1.61 -17.06 8.49
C ASP A 42 -2.86 -16.45 7.83
N PRO A 43 -3.64 -17.23 7.05
CA PRO A 43 -4.81 -16.72 6.32
C PRO A 43 -5.91 -16.17 7.24
N SER A 44 -6.07 -16.72 8.45
CA SER A 44 -7.10 -16.25 9.38
C SER A 44 -6.75 -14.88 9.96
N ARG A 45 -5.47 -14.66 10.31
CA ARG A 45 -4.99 -13.34 10.73
C ARG A 45 -4.98 -12.35 9.57
N ALA A 46 -4.63 -12.78 8.36
CA ALA A 46 -4.68 -11.94 7.16
C ALA A 46 -6.12 -11.48 6.86
N ARG A 47 -7.11 -12.38 6.97
CA ARG A 47 -8.53 -12.05 6.84
C ARG A 47 -8.97 -11.03 7.89
N ALA A 48 -8.65 -11.26 9.16
CA ALA A 48 -8.98 -10.33 10.24
C ALA A 48 -8.28 -8.97 10.10
N PHE A 49 -7.11 -8.92 9.46
CA PHE A 49 -6.43 -7.67 9.13
C PHE A 49 -7.17 -6.93 8.01
N ALA A 50 -7.55 -7.62 6.92
CA ALA A 50 -8.34 -7.03 5.84
C ALA A 50 -9.69 -6.48 6.34
N GLU A 51 -10.43 -7.24 7.15
CA GLU A 51 -11.71 -6.82 7.75
C GLU A 51 -11.60 -5.63 8.71
N SER A 52 -10.38 -5.24 9.10
CA SER A 52 -10.17 -4.13 10.03
C SER A 52 -9.96 -2.77 9.35
N PHE A 53 -9.95 -2.72 8.02
CA PHE A 53 -9.86 -1.47 7.26
C PHE A 53 -11.25 -0.86 7.06
N GLU A 54 -11.38 0.44 7.28
CA GLU A 54 -12.64 1.18 7.10
C GLU A 54 -13.19 1.09 5.68
N GLY A 55 -12.32 1.03 4.66
CA GLY A 55 -12.71 0.85 3.26
C GLY A 55 -13.19 -0.56 2.88
N ILE A 56 -13.21 -1.51 3.82
CA ILE A 56 -13.68 -2.90 3.62
C ILE A 56 -14.80 -3.18 4.61
N GLU A 57 -16.03 -3.34 4.12
CA GLU A 57 -17.18 -3.69 4.97
C GLU A 57 -17.22 -5.17 5.32
N GLU A 58 -16.80 -6.04 4.38
CA GLU A 58 -16.84 -7.49 4.57
C GLU A 58 -15.90 -8.22 3.62
N VAL A 59 -15.24 -9.29 4.11
CA VAL A 59 -14.58 -10.28 3.25
C VAL A 59 -15.59 -11.36 2.84
N LEU A 60 -15.94 -11.37 1.56
CA LEU A 60 -16.98 -12.24 0.98
C LEU A 60 -16.47 -13.64 0.63
N GLU A 61 -15.25 -13.75 0.13
CA GLU A 61 -14.69 -15.01 -0.38
C GLU A 61 -13.18 -15.08 -0.14
N ASP A 62 -12.66 -16.26 0.19
CA ASP A 62 -11.24 -16.59 0.18
C ASP A 62 -10.89 -17.22 -1.18
N LEU A 63 -10.06 -16.54 -1.96
CA LEU A 63 -9.63 -16.95 -3.30
C LEU A 63 -8.32 -17.76 -3.28
N GLY A 64 -7.83 -18.06 -2.08
CA GLY A 64 -6.65 -18.88 -1.83
C GLY A 64 -5.32 -18.11 -1.85
N PRO A 65 -4.21 -18.83 -1.67
CA PRO A 65 -2.87 -18.24 -1.63
C PRO A 65 -2.47 -17.65 -2.99
N ARG A 66 -1.68 -16.58 -2.96
CA ARG A 66 -1.04 -15.96 -4.12
C ARG A 66 0.39 -15.58 -3.74
N SER A 67 1.31 -15.67 -4.71
CA SER A 67 2.63 -15.07 -4.53
C SER A 67 2.47 -13.56 -4.36
N VAL A 68 3.28 -12.97 -3.48
CA VAL A 68 3.34 -11.51 -3.32
C VAL A 68 3.78 -10.78 -4.60
N GLN A 69 4.41 -11.50 -5.54
CA GLN A 69 4.77 -10.98 -6.87
C GLN A 69 3.61 -11.01 -7.87
N THR A 70 2.49 -11.65 -7.52
CA THR A 70 1.30 -11.63 -8.37
C THR A 70 0.65 -10.25 -8.23
N PRO A 71 0.64 -9.42 -9.28
CA PRO A 71 -0.02 -8.11 -9.22
C PRO A 71 -1.51 -8.29 -8.95
N LEU A 72 -2.14 -7.29 -8.36
CA LEU A 72 -3.59 -7.28 -8.28
C LEU A 72 -4.19 -7.28 -9.69
N PRO A 73 -5.24 -8.07 -9.94
CA PRO A 73 -5.96 -7.99 -11.18
C PRO A 73 -6.66 -6.61 -11.29
N SER A 74 -6.73 -6.06 -12.50
CA SER A 74 -7.31 -4.73 -12.73
C SER A 74 -7.86 -4.57 -14.16
N ALA A 75 -8.36 -5.65 -14.76
CA ALA A 75 -8.84 -5.63 -16.15
C ALA A 75 -10.30 -5.19 -16.21
N VAL A 76 -11.12 -5.68 -15.28
CA VAL A 76 -12.53 -5.37 -15.18
C VAL A 76 -12.91 -4.95 -13.77
N ARG A 77 -14.07 -4.31 -13.63
CA ARG A 77 -14.57 -3.83 -12.34
C ARG A 77 -14.56 -4.91 -11.25
N ALA A 78 -14.86 -6.17 -11.61
CA ALA A 78 -14.84 -7.29 -10.66
C ALA A 78 -13.48 -7.67 -10.10
N ASP A 79 -12.41 -7.18 -10.71
CA ASP A 79 -11.07 -7.33 -10.20
C ASP A 79 -10.78 -6.34 -9.07
N LEU A 80 -11.44 -5.17 -9.08
CA LEU A 80 -11.28 -4.14 -8.03
C LEU A 80 -11.84 -4.59 -6.68
N ASP A 81 -12.67 -5.63 -6.63
CA ASP A 81 -13.12 -6.24 -5.37
C ASP A 81 -12.07 -7.20 -4.76
N ILE A 82 -10.91 -7.39 -5.40
CA ILE A 82 -9.89 -8.34 -4.96
C ILE A 82 -8.80 -7.58 -4.21
N VAL A 83 -8.52 -8.05 -3.00
CA VAL A 83 -7.38 -7.59 -2.18
C VAL A 83 -6.45 -8.76 -1.88
N HIS A 84 -5.17 -8.50 -1.73
CA HIS A 84 -4.21 -9.47 -1.20
C HIS A 84 -3.84 -9.08 0.22
N ALA A 85 -4.07 -9.94 1.21
CA ALA A 85 -3.71 -9.66 2.60
C ALA A 85 -2.77 -10.72 3.16
N ALA A 86 -1.89 -10.30 4.07
CA ALA A 86 -0.85 -11.13 4.62
C ALA A 86 -0.65 -10.92 6.13
N ALA A 87 -0.25 -12.00 6.78
CA ALA A 87 0.13 -12.06 8.19
C ALA A 87 1.28 -13.05 8.36
N TRP A 88 2.51 -12.54 8.47
CA TRP A 88 3.73 -13.31 8.69
C TRP A 88 4.30 -13.00 10.08
N GLY A 89 3.77 -13.68 11.12
CA GLY A 89 4.19 -13.43 12.50
C GLY A 89 3.89 -11.99 12.95
N GLY A 90 4.95 -11.18 13.17
CA GLY A 90 4.86 -9.78 13.57
C GLY A 90 4.63 -8.78 12.42
N MET A 91 4.45 -9.27 11.19
CA MET A 91 4.20 -8.43 10.02
C MET A 91 2.79 -8.67 9.47
N LEU A 92 2.06 -7.58 9.24
CA LEU A 92 0.74 -7.58 8.60
C LEU A 92 0.82 -6.69 7.37
N SER A 93 0.27 -7.14 6.24
CA SER A 93 0.27 -6.31 5.03
C SER A 93 -1.00 -6.51 4.22
N ILE A 94 -1.35 -5.51 3.42
CA ILE A 94 -2.47 -5.56 2.48
C ILE A 94 -2.12 -4.85 1.18
N VAL A 95 -2.62 -5.38 0.07
CA VAL A 95 -2.70 -4.72 -1.23
C VAL A 95 -4.17 -4.48 -1.54
N ASN A 96 -4.56 -3.22 -1.72
CA ASN A 96 -5.96 -2.83 -1.90
C ASN A 96 -6.10 -1.75 -2.98
N PRO A 97 -6.86 -1.96 -4.07
CA PRO A 97 -7.02 -0.97 -5.14
C PRO A 97 -7.63 0.34 -4.65
N ALA A 98 -8.40 0.31 -3.55
CA ALA A 98 -8.98 1.51 -2.95
C ALA A 98 -7.95 2.48 -2.33
N PHE A 99 -6.66 2.15 -2.34
CA PHE A 99 -5.61 3.10 -1.96
C PHE A 99 -5.14 3.98 -3.13
N ALA A 100 -5.50 3.66 -4.37
CA ALA A 100 -5.25 4.55 -5.49
C ALA A 100 -6.20 5.76 -5.45
N THR A 101 -5.72 6.90 -5.94
CA THR A 101 -6.44 8.19 -5.93
C THR A 101 -6.06 8.99 -7.18
N ASP A 102 -6.90 9.95 -7.56
CA ASP A 102 -6.63 10.94 -8.60
C ASP A 102 -5.92 12.20 -8.06
N GLY A 103 -5.48 12.17 -6.79
CA GLY A 103 -4.79 13.25 -6.11
C GLY A 103 -5.70 14.25 -5.37
N ASN A 104 -7.03 14.05 -5.39
CA ASN A 104 -7.96 14.87 -4.60
C ASN A 104 -8.09 14.40 -3.15
N ASP A 105 -7.79 13.13 -2.89
CA ASP A 105 -7.85 12.48 -1.57
C ASP A 105 -6.58 11.67 -1.29
N GLU A 106 -6.35 11.34 -0.01
CA GLU A 106 -5.16 10.61 0.49
C GLU A 106 -5.56 9.32 1.25
N PRO A 107 -6.16 8.33 0.57
CA PRO A 107 -6.70 7.12 1.21
C PRO A 107 -5.61 6.29 1.90
N LEU A 108 -4.39 6.23 1.35
CA LEU A 108 -3.28 5.52 1.98
C LEU A 108 -2.88 6.19 3.30
N ARG A 109 -2.73 7.52 3.33
CA ARG A 109 -2.42 8.27 4.55
C ARG A 109 -3.49 8.08 5.62
N SER A 110 -4.76 8.12 5.24
CA SER A 110 -5.87 7.89 6.17
C SER A 110 -5.78 6.49 6.81
N ALA A 111 -5.60 5.46 5.99
CA ALA A 111 -5.43 4.09 6.45
C ALA A 111 -4.20 3.91 7.35
N ALA A 112 -3.05 4.49 6.97
CA ALA A 112 -1.84 4.49 7.79
C ALA A 112 -2.04 5.18 9.14
N GLY A 113 -2.79 6.28 9.18
CA GLY A 113 -3.15 6.99 10.42
C GLY A 113 -4.00 6.13 11.37
N ALA A 114 -4.95 5.37 10.84
CA ALA A 114 -5.73 4.41 11.63
C ALA A 114 -4.84 3.28 12.18
N LEU A 115 -3.94 2.74 11.36
CA LEU A 115 -2.97 1.72 11.78
C LEU A 115 -2.01 2.26 12.84
N ARG A 116 -1.56 3.51 12.75
CA ARG A 116 -0.68 4.09 13.78
C ARG A 116 -1.35 4.17 15.14
N LYS A 117 -2.64 4.54 15.19
CA LYS A 117 -3.41 4.56 16.46
C LYS A 117 -3.51 3.16 17.07
N ARG A 118 -3.65 2.12 16.23
CA ARG A 118 -3.79 0.73 16.66
C ARG A 118 -2.45 0.07 17.00
N PHE A 119 -1.39 0.43 16.30
CA PHE A 119 -0.05 -0.13 16.42
C PHE A 119 0.98 0.99 16.64
N PRO A 120 0.97 1.65 17.82
CA PRO A 120 1.82 2.81 18.08
C PRO A 120 3.31 2.48 18.10
N ASP A 121 3.70 1.23 18.33
CA ASP A 121 5.11 0.83 18.34
C ASP A 121 5.55 0.14 17.03
N ALA A 122 4.69 0.14 16.01
CA ALA A 122 4.99 -0.47 14.72
C ALA A 122 5.66 0.51 13.76
N ARG A 123 6.43 -0.06 12.84
CA ARG A 123 6.86 0.58 11.60
C ARG A 123 5.75 0.39 10.57
N ILE A 124 5.25 1.49 10.01
CA ILE A 124 4.19 1.48 9.00
C ILE A 124 4.79 2.02 7.70
N VAL A 125 4.62 1.27 6.61
CA VAL A 125 5.13 1.65 5.29
C VAL A 125 4.04 1.41 4.24
N GLY A 126 3.69 2.46 3.51
CA GLY A 126 2.73 2.42 2.41
C GLY A 126 3.36 2.91 1.12
N ARG A 127 2.99 2.29 0.00
CA ARG A 127 3.44 2.64 -1.35
C ARG A 127 2.30 2.44 -2.34
N VAL A 128 1.91 3.50 -3.02
CA VAL A 128 0.85 3.50 -4.04
C VAL A 128 1.40 4.10 -5.34
N ALA A 129 1.10 3.44 -6.46
CA ALA A 129 1.34 3.97 -7.80
C ALA A 129 0.17 3.57 -8.70
N TYR A 130 -0.46 4.55 -9.33
CA TYR A 130 -1.56 4.35 -10.28
C TYR A 130 -1.31 5.19 -11.53
N HIS A 131 -1.53 4.58 -12.69
CA HIS A 131 -1.36 5.26 -13.98
C HIS A 131 -2.71 5.40 -14.68
N GLY A 132 -3.32 6.58 -14.59
CA GLY A 132 -4.63 6.93 -15.18
C GLY A 132 -4.54 7.89 -16.36
N GLY A 133 -3.42 7.87 -17.10
CA GLY A 133 -3.06 8.85 -18.13
C GLY A 133 -1.84 9.68 -17.72
N MET A 134 -1.77 10.06 -16.45
CA MET A 134 -0.53 10.45 -15.76
C MET A 134 -0.37 9.56 -14.53
N GLU A 135 0.87 9.35 -14.09
CA GLU A 135 1.14 8.57 -12.89
C GLU A 135 0.91 9.43 -11.64
N HIS A 136 0.10 8.94 -10.72
CA HIS A 136 -0.03 9.49 -9.38
C HIS A 136 0.57 8.49 -8.38
N THR A 137 1.34 9.03 -7.43
CA THR A 137 2.01 8.25 -6.38
C THR A 137 1.62 8.75 -5.00
N GLU A 138 1.55 7.84 -4.04
CA GLU A 138 1.41 8.17 -2.62
C GLU A 138 2.28 7.21 -1.79
N ASP A 139 3.26 7.74 -1.06
CA ASP A 139 4.20 6.99 -0.25
C ASP A 139 4.20 7.50 1.19
N ILE A 140 4.28 6.58 2.14
CA ILE A 140 4.32 6.94 3.57
C ILE A 140 5.24 6.01 4.34
N VAL A 141 6.04 6.59 5.23
CA VAL A 141 6.79 5.88 6.25
C VAL A 141 6.47 6.49 7.60
N TRP A 142 6.15 5.66 8.59
CA TRP A 142 5.96 6.08 9.96
C TRP A 142 6.66 5.11 10.91
N LEU A 143 7.70 5.61 11.60
CA LEU A 143 8.56 4.82 12.48
C LEU A 143 8.04 4.81 13.92
N PRO A 144 8.42 3.80 14.73
CA PRO A 144 7.98 3.69 16.13
C PRO A 144 8.29 4.94 16.98
N ASP A 145 9.45 5.56 16.76
CA ASP A 145 9.93 6.75 17.47
C ASP A 145 9.21 8.05 17.06
N GLY A 146 8.32 7.97 16.07
CA GLY A 146 7.52 9.07 15.58
C GLY A 146 8.11 9.79 14.37
N ALA A 147 9.32 9.45 13.90
CA ALA A 147 9.79 9.97 12.61
C ALA A 147 8.88 9.48 11.48
N MET A 148 8.47 10.40 10.60
CA MET A 148 7.59 10.07 9.48
C MET A 148 7.82 10.98 8.29
N PHE A 149 7.49 10.47 7.10
CA PHE A 149 7.18 11.31 5.95
C PHE A 149 5.97 10.74 5.20
N HIS A 150 5.28 11.61 4.48
CA HIS A 150 4.26 11.28 3.50
C HIS A 150 4.51 12.13 2.26
N ALA A 151 4.48 11.51 1.08
CA ALA A 151 4.75 12.13 -0.21
C ALA A 151 3.62 11.73 -1.18
N SER A 152 3.00 12.70 -1.86
CA SER A 152 1.89 12.44 -2.77
C SER A 152 1.88 13.43 -3.94
N GLY A 153 1.59 12.94 -5.14
CA GLY A 153 1.44 13.78 -6.33
C GLY A 153 1.85 13.07 -7.62
N TRP A 154 2.12 13.88 -8.65
CA TRP A 154 2.51 13.42 -9.99
C TRP A 154 4.02 13.52 -10.20
N PRO A 155 4.75 12.39 -10.32
CA PRO A 155 6.19 12.44 -10.61
C PRO A 155 6.47 13.22 -11.90
N GLY A 156 7.43 14.13 -11.84
CA GLY A 156 7.81 15.03 -12.94
C GLY A 156 6.81 16.14 -13.27
N ASP A 157 5.74 16.31 -12.48
CA ASP A 157 4.76 17.39 -12.65
C ASP A 157 4.33 17.99 -11.29
N GLU A 158 3.49 19.02 -11.30
CA GLU A 158 2.94 19.67 -10.11
C GLU A 158 1.40 19.57 -10.11
N PRO A 159 0.75 19.46 -8.93
CA PRO A 159 1.34 19.62 -7.61
C PRO A 159 1.97 18.34 -7.05
N PHE A 160 3.07 18.49 -6.31
CA PHE A 160 3.64 17.42 -5.49
C PHE A 160 3.83 17.88 -4.04
N VAL A 161 3.29 17.12 -3.10
CA VAL A 161 3.23 17.49 -1.68
C VAL A 161 4.03 16.50 -0.86
N VAL A 162 4.90 17.02 0.00
CA VAL A 162 5.61 16.26 1.02
C VAL A 162 5.31 16.83 2.40
N SER A 163 4.97 15.96 3.34
CA SER A 163 4.73 16.31 4.74
C SER A 163 5.53 15.40 5.68
N GLY A 164 5.83 15.90 6.88
CA GLY A 164 6.75 15.24 7.81
C GLY A 164 8.21 15.61 7.56
N ASP A 165 9.13 14.75 7.96
CA ASP A 165 10.58 14.96 7.91
C ASP A 165 11.28 13.69 7.37
N PRO A 166 11.55 13.63 6.05
CA PRO A 166 12.29 12.53 5.45
C PRO A 166 13.71 12.36 6.02
N GLU A 167 14.38 13.45 6.42
CA GLU A 167 15.72 13.39 7.00
C GLU A 167 15.69 12.72 8.38
N ALA A 168 14.66 13.00 9.19
CA ALA A 168 14.46 12.31 10.46
C ALA A 168 14.21 10.80 10.27
N VAL A 169 13.49 10.40 9.22
CA VAL A 169 13.28 8.99 8.87
C VAL A 169 14.60 8.32 8.49
N ILE A 170 15.41 8.96 7.64
CA ILE A 170 16.74 8.50 7.25
C ILE A 170 17.64 8.32 8.48
N ALA A 171 17.67 9.31 9.37
CA ALA A 171 18.46 9.29 10.59
C ALA A 171 18.01 8.19 11.56
N SER A 172 16.71 8.02 11.77
CA SER A 172 16.15 7.00 12.67
C SER A 172 16.45 5.57 12.20
N LEU A 173 16.45 5.34 10.88
CA LEU A 173 16.80 4.06 10.27
C LEU A 173 18.32 3.84 10.15
N ASP A 174 19.14 4.82 10.52
CA ASP A 174 20.59 4.84 10.31
C ASP A 174 21.00 4.59 8.85
N LEU A 175 20.19 5.07 7.90
CA LEU A 175 20.46 4.93 6.46
C LEU A 175 21.69 5.75 6.09
N LYS A 176 22.62 5.12 5.37
CA LYS A 176 23.86 5.76 4.93
C LYS A 176 23.68 6.37 3.54
N SER A 177 24.46 7.40 3.21
CA SER A 177 24.41 8.07 1.90
C SER A 177 24.50 7.07 0.74
N TRP A 178 25.43 6.11 0.80
CA TRP A 178 25.59 5.10 -0.25
C TRP A 178 24.35 4.21 -0.44
N MET A 179 23.51 4.02 0.60
CA MET A 179 22.26 3.27 0.49
C MET A 179 21.21 4.09 -0.27
N LEU A 180 21.16 5.40 -0.03
CA LEU A 180 20.31 6.35 -0.74
C LEU A 180 20.75 6.46 -2.21
N ASP A 181 22.06 6.64 -2.45
CA ASP A 181 22.66 6.71 -3.79
C ASP A 181 22.34 5.43 -4.59
N ASN A 182 22.51 4.25 -3.98
CA ASN A 182 22.21 2.97 -4.63
C ASN A 182 20.71 2.76 -4.89
N ALA A 183 19.84 3.41 -4.11
CA ALA A 183 18.40 3.40 -4.32
C ALA A 183 17.93 4.49 -5.30
N GLY A 184 18.82 5.41 -5.70
CA GLY A 184 18.48 6.57 -6.55
C GLY A 184 17.68 7.65 -5.82
N VAL A 185 17.89 7.83 -4.51
CA VAL A 185 17.20 8.84 -3.71
C VAL A 185 18.14 10.02 -3.44
N ASP A 186 17.86 11.19 -4.03
CA ASP A 186 18.57 12.44 -3.76
C ASP A 186 17.61 13.52 -3.23
N LEU A 187 17.69 13.83 -1.94
CA LEU A 187 16.83 14.85 -1.31
C LEU A 187 17.12 16.29 -1.75
N ASN A 188 18.13 16.52 -2.59
CA ASN A 188 18.41 17.83 -3.18
C ASN A 188 17.65 18.10 -4.50
N GLU A 189 16.99 17.08 -5.05
CA GLU A 189 16.16 17.22 -6.25
C GLU A 189 14.84 17.92 -5.95
N ALA A 190 14.09 18.28 -7.01
CA ALA A 190 12.74 18.78 -6.84
C ALA A 190 11.84 17.69 -6.23
N LEU A 191 10.83 18.08 -5.44
CA LEU A 191 10.01 17.12 -4.70
C LEU A 191 9.32 16.09 -5.62
N ASN A 192 8.95 16.50 -6.83
CA ASN A 192 8.33 15.65 -7.84
C ASN A 192 9.34 14.81 -8.66
N GLU A 193 10.64 15.03 -8.49
CA GLU A 193 11.71 14.26 -9.13
C GLU A 193 12.28 13.18 -8.18
N ILE A 194 12.13 13.36 -6.86
CA ILE A 194 12.60 12.41 -5.86
C ILE A 194 11.83 11.08 -5.92
N GLU A 195 12.57 9.97 -5.92
CA GLU A 195 12.06 8.60 -5.87
C GLU A 195 11.55 8.18 -4.47
N TRP A 196 10.44 8.77 -3.99
CA TRP A 196 9.90 8.54 -2.64
C TRP A 196 9.58 7.08 -2.33
N SER A 197 9.05 6.34 -3.31
CA SER A 197 8.74 4.91 -3.17
C SER A 197 9.98 4.06 -2.86
N ARG A 198 11.16 4.49 -3.32
CA ARG A 198 12.46 3.86 -3.02
C ARG A 198 12.89 4.13 -1.60
N LEU A 199 12.71 5.36 -1.11
CA LEU A 199 12.93 5.68 0.31
C LEU A 199 11.99 4.88 1.22
N ALA A 200 10.72 4.74 0.83
CA ALA A 200 9.77 3.88 1.53
C ALA A 200 10.19 2.40 1.51
N GLY A 201 10.72 1.90 0.39
CA GLY A 201 11.30 0.56 0.30
C GLY A 201 12.49 0.34 1.25
N LEU A 202 13.41 1.32 1.34
CA LEU A 202 14.53 1.28 2.29
C LEU A 202 14.07 1.20 3.75
N ALA A 203 12.91 1.78 4.08
CA ALA A 203 12.35 1.69 5.42
C ALA A 203 11.98 0.26 5.82
N LEU A 204 11.64 -0.63 4.89
CA LEU A 204 11.47 -2.06 5.18
C LEU A 204 12.78 -2.84 5.01
N GLY A 205 13.64 -2.45 4.06
CA GLY A 205 14.93 -3.09 3.83
C GLY A 205 14.79 -4.59 3.55
N HIS A 206 15.62 -5.44 4.17
CA HIS A 206 15.52 -6.90 4.04
C HIS A 206 14.23 -7.49 4.66
N SER A 207 13.52 -6.71 5.46
CA SER A 207 12.23 -7.10 6.01
C SER A 207 11.08 -6.84 5.02
N ASP A 208 11.33 -6.24 3.84
CA ASP A 208 10.28 -6.00 2.84
C ASP A 208 9.76 -7.34 2.29
N PRO A 209 8.51 -7.74 2.58
CA PRO A 209 7.99 -9.03 2.17
C PRO A 209 7.65 -9.07 0.67
N TRP A 210 7.46 -7.92 0.04
CA TRP A 210 6.97 -7.81 -1.34
C TRP A 210 8.05 -8.11 -2.39
N GLY A 211 9.32 -8.19 -1.98
CA GLY A 211 10.46 -8.44 -2.87
C GLY A 211 10.81 -9.91 -3.10
N TRP A 212 10.13 -10.85 -2.42
CA TRP A 212 10.58 -12.25 -2.35
C TRP A 212 9.53 -13.20 -2.92
N GLU A 213 9.89 -13.99 -3.94
CA GLU A 213 8.98 -14.90 -4.66
C GLU A 213 8.39 -15.99 -3.75
N GLU A 214 9.16 -16.38 -2.72
CA GLU A 214 8.77 -17.38 -1.73
C GLU A 214 7.67 -16.91 -0.77
N MET A 215 7.43 -15.60 -0.69
CA MET A 215 6.41 -15.03 0.18
C MET A 215 5.02 -15.17 -0.45
N GLN A 216 4.05 -15.52 0.40
CA GLN A 216 2.67 -15.75 -0.01
C GLN A 216 1.73 -14.84 0.78
N ALA A 217 0.77 -14.23 0.07
CA ALA A 217 -0.41 -13.59 0.64
C ALA A 217 -1.65 -14.46 0.39
N THR A 218 -2.78 -14.08 0.97
CA THR A 218 -4.09 -14.67 0.65
C THR A 218 -4.91 -13.66 -0.13
N ALA A 219 -5.45 -14.07 -1.28
CA ALA A 219 -6.36 -13.24 -2.04
C ALA A 219 -7.78 -13.38 -1.47
N PHE A 220 -8.45 -12.24 -1.28
CA PHE A 220 -9.82 -12.18 -0.79
C PHE A 220 -10.67 -11.36 -1.76
N ARG A 221 -11.90 -11.81 -2.00
CA ARG A 221 -12.94 -10.95 -2.56
C ARG A 221 -13.62 -10.21 -1.42
N VAL A 222 -13.74 -8.90 -1.55
CA VAL A 222 -14.30 -8.04 -0.51
C VAL A 222 -15.47 -7.21 -1.03
N ARG A 223 -16.29 -6.75 -0.11
CA ARG A 223 -17.24 -5.67 -0.31
C ARG A 223 -16.60 -4.40 0.24
N HIS A 224 -16.32 -3.45 -0.64
CA HIS A 224 -15.84 -2.14 -0.26
C HIS A 224 -16.97 -1.28 0.33
N SER A 225 -16.60 -0.35 1.20
CA SER A 225 -17.51 0.69 1.72
C SER A 225 -18.04 1.56 0.58
N GLU A 226 -19.20 2.18 0.78
CA GLU A 226 -19.81 3.11 -0.19
C GLU A 226 -18.84 4.22 -0.65
N ASP A 227 -18.11 4.86 0.28
CA ASP A 227 -17.14 5.90 -0.06
C ASP A 227 -16.00 5.36 -0.94
N ALA A 228 -15.34 4.27 -0.52
CA ALA A 228 -14.32 3.62 -1.34
C ALA A 228 -14.82 3.19 -2.73
N VAL A 229 -16.08 2.75 -2.85
CA VAL A 229 -16.67 2.43 -4.16
C VAL A 229 -16.83 3.68 -5.01
N ARG A 230 -17.34 4.79 -4.45
CA ARG A 230 -17.46 6.06 -5.15
C ARG A 230 -16.11 6.53 -5.68
N ASP A 231 -15.10 6.55 -4.80
CA ASP A 231 -13.76 7.04 -5.15
C ASP A 231 -13.11 6.15 -6.22
N MET A 232 -13.29 4.82 -6.14
CA MET A 232 -12.84 3.91 -7.19
C MET A 232 -13.63 4.07 -8.50
N GLU A 233 -14.93 4.34 -8.48
CA GLU A 233 -15.69 4.60 -9.71
C GLU A 233 -15.21 5.86 -10.42
N ASP A 234 -14.99 6.92 -9.63
CA ASP A 234 -14.45 8.18 -10.09
C ASP A 234 -12.99 8.05 -10.52
N LEU A 235 -12.23 7.03 -10.10
CA LEU A 235 -10.85 6.84 -10.56
C LEU A 235 -10.72 5.95 -11.80
N TYR A 236 -11.39 4.79 -11.78
CA TYR A 236 -11.15 3.70 -12.72
C TYR A 236 -12.06 3.73 -13.96
N PHE A 237 -13.08 4.60 -13.98
CA PHE A 237 -14.08 4.60 -15.05
C PHE A 237 -14.39 5.96 -15.72
N ILE A 238 -13.62 7.02 -15.42
CA ILE A 238 -13.67 8.32 -16.14
C ILE A 238 -13.35 8.11 -17.62
#